data_AF-A0A7J5EIW1-F1
#
_entry.id   AF-A0A7J5EIW1-F1
#
_cell.length_a   1.000
_cell.length_b   1.000
_cell.length_c   1.000
_cell.angle_alpha   90.00
_cell.angle_beta   90.00
_cell.angle_gamma   90.00
#
_symmetry.space_group_name_H-M   'P 1'
#
loop_
_entity.id
_entity.type
_entity.pdbx_description
1 polymer ?
#
loop_
_entity_poly.entity_id
_entity_poly.type
_entity_poly.pdbx_seq_one_letter_code
_entity_poly.pdbx_strand_id
1 'polypeptide(L)'
;MRASFSTALTISMAVALGCGMAPSQPGAGGAASPPRFELSTSCMACHNGLVTPSGEDISFGPAWRASMMANSARDPYWHAAVRREVIDHPTARAAIEDECSKCHMPMAHVQTRAAGGKQTVFDHVPRAAGPSPAADPFALDGVSCSLCHQISSERLGERASFTGGFVIGGTGAAARPMYGPYEVDRGHLRVMESAVGAQPTTAPHVQRSELCATCHTLYTHALDDAGKVIGELPEQVPYEEWLHSEFRTTRSCQACHMPAVEAPTAIASVLGPPRREVSRHDFRGANFFVLGMLAVYRAELGVVATPLELDAAVTRTRAFLRERAARVTIARVDR
;
A
#
# COMPACT_ATOMS: atom_id res chain seq x y z
N MET A 1 -91.33 -34.40 -22.99
CA MET A 1 -90.09 -33.95 -23.66
C MET A 1 -89.42 -32.87 -22.81
N ARG A 2 -88.50 -33.24 -21.93
CA ARG A 2 -87.42 -32.38 -21.38
C ARG A 2 -86.28 -33.32 -21.00
N ALA A 3 -85.10 -33.05 -21.57
CA ALA A 3 -83.93 -33.92 -21.50
C ALA A 3 -83.22 -33.80 -20.13
N SER A 4 -82.81 -34.95 -19.59
CA SER A 4 -81.93 -35.06 -18.42
C SER A 4 -80.48 -34.77 -18.81
N PHE A 5 -79.82 -33.88 -18.06
CA PHE A 5 -78.36 -33.74 -18.06
C PHE A 5 -77.81 -34.36 -16.77
N SER A 6 -76.96 -35.37 -16.95
CA SER A 6 -76.21 -36.06 -15.90
C SER A 6 -74.91 -35.29 -15.64
N THR A 7 -74.65 -34.91 -14.39
CA THR A 7 -73.39 -34.25 -13.99
C THR A 7 -72.66 -35.20 -13.04
N ALA A 8 -71.55 -35.77 -13.51
CA ALA A 8 -70.68 -36.64 -12.74
C ALA A 8 -69.77 -35.81 -11.82
N LEU A 9 -69.78 -36.12 -10.53
CA LEU A 9 -68.94 -35.52 -9.50
C LEU A 9 -67.70 -36.41 -9.31
N THR A 10 -66.55 -36.00 -9.83
CA THR A 10 -65.26 -36.65 -9.62
C THR A 10 -64.59 -36.11 -8.36
N ILE A 11 -64.36 -37.00 -7.39
CA ILE A 11 -63.60 -36.72 -6.16
C ILE A 11 -62.11 -36.91 -6.49
N SER A 12 -61.34 -35.81 -6.57
CA SER A 12 -59.89 -35.85 -6.69
C SER A 12 -59.22 -35.87 -5.30
N MET A 13 -58.56 -36.98 -5.00
CA MET A 13 -57.70 -37.19 -3.84
C MET A 13 -56.44 -36.31 -3.96
N ALA A 14 -56.23 -35.42 -2.99
CA ALA A 14 -55.00 -34.62 -2.90
C ALA A 14 -53.85 -35.48 -2.34
N VAL A 15 -52.88 -35.81 -3.19
CA VAL A 15 -51.59 -36.38 -2.78
C VAL A 15 -50.64 -35.22 -2.51
N ALA A 16 -50.17 -35.11 -1.27
CA ALA A 16 -49.14 -34.15 -0.88
C ALA A 16 -47.80 -34.54 -1.54
N LEU A 17 -47.40 -33.83 -2.59
CA LEU A 17 -46.04 -33.90 -3.12
C LEU A 17 -45.11 -33.13 -2.18
N GLY A 18 -44.32 -33.87 -1.41
CA GLY A 18 -43.19 -33.33 -0.65
C GLY A 18 -42.21 -32.63 -1.59
N CYS A 19 -41.87 -31.40 -1.25
CA CYS A 19 -40.84 -30.61 -1.92
C CYS A 19 -39.48 -31.27 -1.67
N GLY A 20 -39.04 -32.13 -2.59
CA GLY A 20 -37.68 -32.64 -2.62
C GLY A 20 -36.75 -31.50 -3.04
N MET A 21 -36.09 -30.86 -2.08
CA MET A 21 -35.00 -29.93 -2.35
C MET A 21 -33.83 -30.75 -2.91
N ALA A 22 -33.64 -30.70 -4.23
CA ALA A 22 -32.40 -31.15 -4.85
C ALA A 22 -31.27 -30.26 -4.32
N PRO A 23 -30.12 -30.83 -3.90
CA PRO A 23 -28.96 -30.03 -3.52
C PRO A 23 -28.48 -29.28 -4.76
N SER A 24 -28.70 -27.97 -4.76
CA SER A 24 -28.12 -27.05 -5.73
C SER A 24 -26.61 -27.18 -5.66
N GLN A 25 -26.00 -27.72 -6.72
CA GLN A 25 -24.56 -27.63 -6.90
C GLN A 25 -24.18 -26.15 -6.94
N PRO A 26 -23.22 -25.68 -6.12
CA PRO A 26 -22.70 -24.35 -6.29
C PRO A 26 -22.12 -24.28 -7.71
N GLY A 27 -22.69 -23.38 -8.52
CA GLY A 27 -22.19 -23.10 -9.85
C GLY A 27 -20.70 -22.83 -9.77
N ALA A 28 -19.95 -23.31 -10.75
CA ALA A 28 -18.54 -23.00 -10.94
C ALA A 28 -18.39 -21.49 -11.22
N GLY A 29 -18.46 -20.67 -10.17
CA GLY A 29 -17.89 -19.34 -10.17
C GLY A 29 -16.40 -19.55 -10.38
N GLY A 30 -15.86 -19.02 -11.48
CA GLY A 30 -14.44 -19.08 -11.77
C GLY A 30 -13.68 -18.66 -10.52
N ALA A 31 -12.82 -19.55 -10.01
CA ALA A 31 -12.04 -19.27 -8.82
C ALA A 31 -11.30 -17.95 -9.06
N ALA A 32 -11.57 -16.95 -8.20
CA ALA A 32 -10.83 -15.70 -8.23
C ALA A 32 -9.34 -16.06 -8.15
N SER A 33 -8.54 -15.50 -9.07
CA SER A 33 -7.10 -15.70 -9.01
C SER A 33 -6.60 -15.25 -7.64
N PRO A 34 -5.68 -16.01 -6.99
CA PRO A 34 -5.18 -15.63 -5.69
C PRO A 34 -4.58 -14.22 -5.73
N PRO A 35 -4.68 -13.44 -4.63
CA PRO A 35 -4.16 -12.09 -4.58
C PRO A 35 -2.65 -12.07 -4.87
N ARG A 36 -2.20 -11.04 -5.58
CA ARG A 36 -0.78 -10.86 -5.96
C ARG A 36 0.09 -10.39 -4.79
N PHE A 37 -0.52 -10.02 -3.67
CA PHE A 37 0.15 -9.40 -2.53
C PHE A 37 -0.21 -10.13 -1.24
N GLU A 38 0.68 -10.00 -0.25
CA GLU A 38 0.38 -10.33 1.15
C GLU A 38 0.16 -9.03 1.93
N LEU A 39 -0.71 -9.07 2.93
CA LEU A 39 -0.85 -7.98 3.88
C LEU A 39 0.35 -7.92 4.83
N SER A 40 0.64 -6.73 5.33
CA SER A 40 1.74 -6.46 6.26
C SER A 40 1.72 -7.36 7.50
N THR A 41 0.53 -7.75 7.97
CA THR A 41 0.33 -8.64 9.11
C THR A 41 1.01 -10.00 8.94
N SER A 42 1.01 -10.56 7.72
CA SER A 42 1.71 -11.80 7.39
C SER A 42 3.22 -11.66 7.55
N CYS A 43 3.78 -10.51 7.16
CA CYS A 43 5.21 -10.22 7.27
C CYS A 43 5.64 -9.97 8.73
N MET A 44 4.80 -9.26 9.48
CA MET A 44 5.06 -8.87 10.87
C MET A 44 5.20 -10.04 11.84
N ALA A 45 4.70 -11.23 11.48
CA ALA A 45 4.88 -12.44 12.29
C ALA A 45 6.37 -12.78 12.52
N CYS A 46 7.22 -12.52 11.52
CA CYS A 46 8.65 -12.83 11.58
C CYS A 46 9.55 -11.58 11.58
N HIS A 47 9.06 -10.43 11.11
CA HIS A 47 9.84 -9.19 11.00
C HIS A 47 9.65 -8.22 12.19
N ASN A 48 9.14 -8.73 13.31
CA ASN A 48 9.00 -8.03 14.59
C ASN A 48 9.81 -8.73 15.69
N GLY A 49 9.96 -8.06 16.84
CA GLY A 49 10.81 -8.55 17.94
C GLY A 49 12.29 -8.50 17.59
N LEU A 50 12.67 -7.60 16.67
CA LEU A 50 14.04 -7.46 16.22
C LEU A 50 14.75 -6.46 17.13
N VAL A 51 15.74 -6.94 17.88
CA VAL A 51 16.45 -6.12 18.87
C VAL A 51 17.94 -6.12 18.57
N THR A 52 18.56 -4.95 18.61
CA THR A 52 20.02 -4.82 18.45
C THR A 52 20.74 -5.41 19.67
N PRO A 53 22.06 -5.65 19.59
CA PRO A 53 22.86 -6.06 20.76
C PRO A 53 22.80 -5.08 21.94
N SER A 54 22.49 -3.79 21.71
CA SER A 54 22.33 -2.78 22.77
C SER A 54 20.92 -2.75 23.39
N GLY A 55 20.00 -3.60 22.92
CA GLY A 55 18.63 -3.65 23.42
C GLY A 55 17.65 -2.71 22.70
N GLU A 56 18.06 -2.07 21.61
CA GLU A 56 17.18 -1.19 20.82
C GLU A 56 16.23 -2.01 19.94
N ASP A 57 14.93 -1.74 20.00
CA ASP A 57 13.94 -2.34 19.10
C ASP A 57 14.00 -1.71 17.70
N ILE A 58 14.27 -2.53 16.70
CA ILE A 58 14.35 -2.19 15.28
C ILE A 58 13.29 -2.93 14.44
N SER A 59 12.24 -3.44 15.08
CA SER A 59 11.14 -4.17 14.44
C SER A 59 10.56 -3.39 13.26
N PHE A 60 10.47 -4.04 12.10
CA PHE A 60 10.06 -3.37 10.87
C PHE A 60 8.57 -3.01 10.88
N GLY A 61 7.72 -3.86 11.44
CA GLY A 61 6.28 -3.63 11.50
C GLY A 61 5.88 -2.36 12.26
N PRO A 62 6.25 -2.21 13.55
CA PRO A 62 6.06 -0.99 14.33
C PRO A 62 6.62 0.27 13.65
N ALA A 63 7.85 0.20 13.12
CA ALA A 63 8.47 1.33 12.44
C ALA A 63 7.69 1.75 11.19
N TRP A 64 7.33 0.80 10.33
CA TRP A 64 6.57 1.05 9.11
C TRP A 64 5.15 1.53 9.40
N ARG A 65 4.42 0.89 10.32
CA ARG A 65 2.99 1.22 10.53
C ARG A 65 2.77 2.63 11.07
N ALA A 66 3.77 3.19 11.73
CA ALA A 66 3.77 4.56 12.22
C ALA A 66 4.21 5.60 11.16
N SER A 67 4.61 5.16 9.97
CA SER A 67 5.05 6.04 8.88
C SER A 67 3.88 6.53 8.02
N MET A 68 4.14 7.54 7.18
CA MET A 68 3.19 7.97 6.15
C MET A 68 2.96 6.91 5.07
N MET A 69 3.88 5.97 4.85
CA MET A 69 3.70 4.91 3.85
C MET A 69 2.58 3.94 4.25
N ALA A 70 2.55 3.51 5.50
CA ALA A 70 1.46 2.66 6.01
C ALA A 70 0.12 3.39 6.12
N ASN A 71 0.16 4.72 6.23
CA ASN A 71 -1.01 5.56 6.38
C ASN A 71 -1.35 6.35 5.10
N SER A 72 -0.78 5.98 3.96
CA SER A 72 -0.97 6.67 2.69
C SER A 72 -2.43 6.73 2.26
N ALA A 73 -3.18 5.66 2.53
CA ALA A 73 -4.62 5.55 2.28
C ALA A 73 -5.50 6.18 3.37
N ARG A 74 -4.91 6.58 4.51
CA ARG A 74 -5.61 7.15 5.68
C ARG A 74 -5.32 8.63 5.89
N ASP A 75 -4.49 9.22 5.05
CA ASP A 75 -4.08 10.61 5.17
C ASP A 75 -5.27 11.55 4.88
N PRO A 76 -5.77 12.29 5.88
CA PRO A 76 -6.93 13.16 5.71
C PRO A 76 -6.62 14.36 4.80
N TYR A 77 -5.35 14.79 4.72
CA TYR A 77 -4.94 15.85 3.80
C TYR A 77 -5.02 15.37 2.36
N TRP A 78 -4.53 14.15 2.10
CA TRP A 78 -4.65 13.51 0.79
C TRP A 78 -6.12 13.28 0.40
N HIS A 79 -6.96 12.78 1.32
CA HIS A 79 -8.40 12.62 1.05
C HIS A 79 -9.04 13.94 0.64
N ALA A 80 -8.72 15.04 1.33
CA ALA A 80 -9.24 16.36 1.02
C ALA A 80 -8.79 16.84 -0.37
N ALA A 81 -7.51 16.64 -0.71
CA ALA A 81 -6.96 17.00 -2.02
C ALA A 81 -7.64 16.21 -3.16
N VAL A 82 -7.69 14.88 -3.08
CA VAL A 82 -8.36 14.05 -4.10
C VAL A 82 -9.85 14.39 -4.19
N ARG A 83 -10.50 14.66 -3.06
CA ARG A 83 -11.92 15.02 -3.04
C ARG A 83 -12.15 16.35 -3.75
N ARG A 84 -11.24 17.31 -3.60
CA ARG A 84 -11.33 18.59 -4.28
C ARG A 84 -11.27 18.41 -5.80
N GLU A 85 -10.31 17.63 -6.29
CA GLU A 85 -10.18 17.31 -7.71
C GLU A 85 -11.44 16.63 -8.27
N VAL A 86 -12.02 15.69 -7.52
CA VAL A 86 -13.26 14.99 -7.92
C VAL A 86 -14.48 15.93 -7.93
N ILE A 87 -14.54 16.92 -7.03
CA ILE A 87 -15.62 17.91 -6.99
C ILE A 87 -15.51 18.88 -8.18
N ASP A 88 -14.29 19.34 -8.48
CA ASP A 88 -14.05 20.30 -9.55
C ASP A 88 -14.16 19.64 -10.94
N HIS A 89 -13.84 18.35 -11.04
CA HIS A 89 -13.87 17.56 -12.28
C HIS A 89 -14.71 16.28 -12.16
N PRO A 90 -16.04 16.39 -11.99
CA PRO A 90 -16.91 15.25 -11.69
C PRO A 90 -16.94 14.19 -12.80
N THR A 91 -16.79 14.59 -14.06
CA THR A 91 -16.73 13.68 -15.23
C THR A 91 -15.43 12.87 -15.27
N ALA A 92 -14.35 13.37 -14.63
CA ALA A 92 -13.05 12.72 -14.55
C ALA A 92 -12.84 11.93 -13.26
N ARG A 93 -13.84 11.87 -12.36
CA ARG A 93 -13.75 11.22 -11.04
C ARG A 93 -13.03 9.87 -11.06
N ALA A 94 -13.46 8.96 -11.93
CA ALA A 94 -12.89 7.61 -12.01
C ALA A 94 -11.44 7.60 -12.49
N ALA A 95 -11.01 8.57 -13.31
CA ALA A 95 -9.62 8.70 -13.73
C ALA A 95 -8.75 9.30 -12.60
N ILE A 96 -9.27 10.30 -11.89
CA ILE A 96 -8.58 10.94 -10.77
C ILE A 96 -8.33 9.93 -9.63
N GLU A 97 -9.38 9.22 -9.19
CA GLU A 97 -9.23 8.24 -8.12
C GLU A 97 -8.25 7.11 -8.51
N ASP A 98 -8.31 6.64 -9.76
CA ASP A 98 -7.38 5.63 -10.29
C ASP A 98 -5.93 6.14 -10.28
N GLU A 99 -5.69 7.37 -10.75
CA GLU A 99 -4.37 8.00 -10.81
C GLU A 99 -3.74 8.15 -9.41
N CYS A 100 -4.48 8.73 -8.46
CA CYS A 100 -3.98 8.95 -7.10
C CYS A 100 -3.76 7.64 -6.33
N SER A 101 -4.56 6.61 -6.62
CA SER A 101 -4.45 5.30 -5.97
C SER A 101 -3.17 4.54 -6.33
N LYS A 102 -2.51 4.87 -7.45
CA LYS A 102 -1.25 4.24 -7.88
C LYS A 102 -0.16 4.30 -6.82
N CYS A 103 -0.09 5.41 -6.07
CA CYS A 103 0.93 5.64 -5.04
C CYS A 103 0.37 5.53 -3.62
N HIS A 104 -0.93 5.78 -3.40
CA HIS A 104 -1.53 5.81 -2.06
C HIS A 104 -2.28 4.53 -1.67
N MET A 105 -2.77 3.75 -2.64
CA MET A 105 -3.40 2.44 -2.46
C MET A 105 -2.82 1.41 -3.47
N PRO A 106 -1.49 1.30 -3.58
CA PRO A 106 -0.81 0.72 -4.74
C PRO A 106 -1.12 -0.77 -4.97
N MET A 107 -1.22 -1.57 -3.90
CA MET A 107 -1.52 -3.01 -4.03
C MET A 107 -2.93 -3.22 -4.58
N ALA A 108 -3.92 -2.53 -4.01
CA ALA A 108 -5.28 -2.59 -4.50
C ALA A 108 -5.39 -2.04 -5.92
N HIS A 109 -4.70 -0.93 -6.24
CA HIS A 109 -4.63 -0.42 -7.62
C HIS A 109 -4.11 -1.50 -8.58
N VAL A 110 -2.96 -2.13 -8.31
CA VAL A 110 -2.42 -3.20 -9.18
C VAL A 110 -3.41 -4.35 -9.37
N GLN A 111 -4.10 -4.78 -8.31
CA GLN A 111 -5.09 -5.86 -8.40
C GLN A 111 -6.29 -5.45 -9.26
N THR A 112 -6.84 -4.26 -9.03
CA THR A 112 -7.97 -3.74 -9.81
C THR A 112 -7.61 -3.57 -11.29
N ARG A 113 -6.41 -3.05 -11.59
CA ARG A 113 -5.91 -2.93 -12.96
C ARG A 113 -5.71 -4.29 -13.62
N ALA A 114 -5.22 -5.30 -12.89
CA ALA A 114 -5.07 -6.66 -13.39
C ALA A 114 -6.43 -7.31 -13.74
N ALA A 115 -7.51 -6.90 -13.08
CA ALA A 115 -8.88 -7.29 -13.40
C ALA A 115 -9.54 -6.42 -14.50
N GLY A 116 -8.80 -5.49 -15.12
CA GLY A 116 -9.30 -4.58 -16.15
C GLY A 116 -10.12 -3.40 -15.63
N GLY A 117 -10.15 -3.19 -14.31
CA GLY A 117 -10.89 -2.10 -13.67
C GLY A 117 -10.05 -0.83 -13.47
N LYS A 118 -10.70 0.20 -12.94
CA LYS A 118 -10.08 1.40 -12.36
C LYS A 118 -10.28 1.37 -10.85
N GLN A 119 -9.25 1.72 -10.09
CA GLN A 119 -9.36 1.75 -8.64
C GLN A 119 -10.15 2.98 -8.18
N THR A 120 -10.91 2.80 -7.11
CA THR A 120 -11.60 3.87 -6.38
C THR A 120 -10.86 4.15 -5.08
N VAL A 121 -10.94 5.40 -4.63
CA VAL A 121 -10.35 5.87 -3.37
C VAL A 121 -11.42 5.89 -2.29
N PHE A 122 -12.54 6.57 -2.54
CA PHE A 122 -13.52 6.86 -1.48
C PHE A 122 -14.43 5.69 -1.10
N ASP A 123 -14.37 4.57 -1.83
CA ASP A 123 -15.08 3.35 -1.45
C ASP A 123 -14.36 2.61 -0.30
N HIS A 124 -13.07 2.89 -0.08
CA HIS A 124 -12.25 2.27 0.96
C HIS A 124 -12.05 3.15 2.19
N VAL A 125 -12.45 4.42 2.13
CA VAL A 125 -12.30 5.36 3.26
C VAL A 125 -13.46 5.15 4.24
N PRO A 126 -13.19 4.94 5.55
CA PRO A 126 -14.23 4.80 6.56
C PRO A 126 -15.20 5.99 6.54
N ARG A 127 -16.51 5.70 6.51
CA ARG A 127 -17.56 6.72 6.58
C ARG A 127 -17.94 6.96 8.04
N ALA A 128 -18.01 8.23 8.45
CA ALA A 128 -18.40 8.62 9.81
C ALA A 128 -19.83 8.19 10.22
N ALA A 129 -20.71 7.92 9.23
CA ALA A 129 -22.07 7.43 9.48
C ALA A 129 -22.45 6.36 8.45
N GLY A 130 -22.67 5.13 8.90
CA GLY A 130 -23.19 4.01 8.11
C GLY A 130 -22.28 2.77 8.10
N PRO A 131 -22.78 1.61 7.63
CA PRO A 131 -21.92 0.46 7.38
C PRO A 131 -20.89 0.86 6.33
N SER A 132 -19.61 0.84 6.70
CA SER A 132 -18.54 0.87 5.72
C SER A 132 -18.72 -0.36 4.83
N PRO A 133 -18.62 -0.23 3.49
CA PRO A 133 -18.27 -1.40 2.68
C PRO A 133 -17.08 -2.09 3.35
N ALA A 134 -16.99 -3.43 3.24
CA ALA A 134 -15.79 -4.13 3.67
C ALA A 134 -14.63 -3.56 2.83
N ALA A 135 -13.92 -2.58 3.40
CA ALA A 135 -12.88 -1.85 2.70
C ALA A 135 -11.82 -2.86 2.29
N ASP A 136 -11.31 -2.74 1.06
CA ASP A 136 -10.27 -3.64 0.58
C ASP A 136 -9.06 -3.53 1.52
N PRO A 137 -8.68 -4.61 2.24
CA PRO A 137 -7.55 -4.55 3.15
C PRO A 137 -6.25 -4.20 2.40
N PHE A 138 -6.11 -4.51 1.11
CA PHE A 138 -4.94 -4.12 0.32
C PHE A 138 -4.93 -2.62 -0.02
N ALA A 139 -6.08 -1.95 -0.03
CA ALA A 139 -6.14 -0.50 -0.19
C ALA A 139 -5.73 0.16 1.12
N LEU A 140 -6.27 -0.34 2.24
CA LEU A 140 -5.99 0.18 3.57
C LEU A 140 -4.61 -0.18 4.10
N ASP A 141 -3.93 -1.21 3.62
CA ASP A 141 -2.56 -1.51 4.05
C ASP A 141 -1.53 -0.52 3.45
N GLY A 142 -1.96 0.38 2.56
CA GLY A 142 -1.17 1.49 2.04
C GLY A 142 0.03 1.05 1.19
N VAL A 143 1.13 1.81 1.27
CA VAL A 143 2.42 1.43 0.68
C VAL A 143 3.08 0.40 1.61
N SER A 144 2.76 -0.87 1.38
CA SER A 144 3.09 -1.98 2.30
C SER A 144 4.31 -2.82 1.87
N CYS A 145 4.71 -3.74 2.76
CA CYS A 145 5.87 -4.61 2.63
C CYS A 145 5.89 -5.34 1.27
N SER A 146 4.79 -6.03 0.94
CA SER A 146 4.73 -6.86 -0.24
C SER A 146 4.69 -6.06 -1.54
N LEU A 147 4.34 -4.76 -1.51
CA LEU A 147 4.49 -3.90 -2.68
C LEU A 147 5.98 -3.61 -2.93
N CYS A 148 6.64 -2.93 -2.00
CA CYS A 148 8.02 -2.47 -2.18
C CYS A 148 8.96 -3.65 -2.44
N HIS A 149 8.75 -4.77 -1.74
CA HIS A 149 9.53 -5.99 -1.91
C HIS A 149 9.14 -6.81 -3.16
N GLN A 150 8.11 -6.44 -3.92
CA GLN A 150 7.80 -7.07 -5.21
C GLN A 150 8.11 -6.18 -6.41
N ILE A 151 8.44 -4.90 -6.24
CA ILE A 151 8.86 -4.06 -7.37
C ILE A 151 10.17 -4.62 -7.95
N SER A 152 10.16 -4.96 -9.23
CA SER A 152 11.33 -5.47 -9.96
C SER A 152 12.29 -4.34 -10.31
N SER A 153 13.48 -4.69 -10.82
CA SER A 153 14.46 -3.71 -11.30
C SER A 153 14.10 -3.09 -12.66
N GLU A 154 13.02 -3.56 -13.30
CA GLU A 154 12.65 -3.18 -14.66
C GLU A 154 12.25 -1.70 -14.74
N ARG A 155 12.93 -0.95 -15.63
CA ARG A 155 12.70 0.48 -15.92
C ARG A 155 12.88 1.44 -14.73
N LEU A 156 13.39 0.98 -13.58
CA LEU A 156 13.57 1.85 -12.42
C LEU A 156 14.47 3.05 -12.75
N GLY A 157 13.98 4.26 -12.47
CA GLY A 157 14.67 5.52 -12.78
C GLY A 157 14.37 6.07 -14.17
N GLU A 158 13.63 5.33 -15.00
CA GLU A 158 13.15 5.80 -16.29
C GLU A 158 11.74 6.38 -16.14
N ARG A 159 11.37 7.27 -17.07
CA ARG A 159 10.06 7.93 -17.11
C ARG A 159 8.88 6.97 -17.07
N ALA A 160 9.02 5.79 -17.66
CA ALA A 160 7.99 4.76 -17.67
C ALA A 160 7.70 4.15 -16.27
N SER A 161 8.61 4.32 -15.32
CA SER A 161 8.46 3.82 -13.94
C SER A 161 7.87 4.84 -12.97
N PHE A 162 7.85 6.12 -13.34
CA PHE A 162 7.32 7.22 -12.54
C PHE A 162 5.79 7.19 -12.48
N THR A 163 5.20 8.00 -11.61
CA THR A 163 3.74 8.09 -11.43
C THR A 163 3.13 6.70 -11.16
N GLY A 164 3.78 5.90 -10.32
CA GLY A 164 3.38 4.53 -9.98
C GLY A 164 3.52 3.51 -11.12
N GLY A 165 4.35 3.80 -12.13
CA GLY A 165 4.63 2.92 -13.29
C GLY A 165 5.57 1.74 -13.00
N PHE A 166 5.80 1.41 -11.73
CA PHE A 166 6.64 0.29 -11.31
C PHE A 166 6.16 -1.05 -11.89
N VAL A 167 7.09 -1.97 -12.08
CA VAL A 167 6.79 -3.34 -12.53
C VAL A 167 6.82 -4.27 -11.33
N ILE A 168 5.77 -5.05 -11.14
CA ILE A 168 5.70 -6.09 -10.10
C ILE A 168 6.33 -7.37 -10.64
N GLY A 169 7.33 -7.87 -9.93
CA GLY A 169 8.01 -9.13 -10.22
C GLY A 169 7.12 -10.33 -9.93
N GLY A 170 7.24 -11.37 -10.75
CA GLY A 170 6.44 -12.59 -10.65
C GLY A 170 5.04 -12.41 -11.25
N THR A 171 4.85 -12.92 -12.46
CA THR A 171 3.54 -12.99 -13.11
C THR A 171 3.19 -14.47 -13.37
N GLY A 172 2.34 -15.07 -12.55
CA GLY A 172 1.82 -16.43 -12.80
C GLY A 172 1.79 -17.34 -11.56
N ALA A 173 1.67 -18.65 -11.80
CA ALA A 173 1.61 -19.71 -10.77
C ALA A 173 2.97 -20.05 -10.13
N ALA A 174 4.06 -19.38 -10.53
CA ALA A 174 5.37 -19.51 -9.90
C ALA A 174 5.44 -18.70 -8.59
N ALA A 175 6.38 -19.07 -7.71
CA ALA A 175 6.55 -18.41 -6.42
C ALA A 175 6.77 -16.89 -6.59
N ARG A 176 6.04 -16.10 -5.79
CA ARG A 176 6.06 -14.63 -5.82
C ARG A 176 7.37 -14.12 -5.21
N PRO A 177 8.25 -13.44 -5.96
CA PRO A 177 9.54 -13.00 -5.43
C PRO A 177 9.36 -11.94 -4.34
N MET A 178 10.20 -11.97 -3.32
CA MET A 178 10.32 -10.93 -2.29
C MET A 178 11.75 -10.45 -2.26
N TYR A 179 11.99 -9.34 -2.95
CA TYR A 179 13.30 -8.76 -3.19
C TYR A 179 13.89 -8.17 -1.91
N GLY A 180 15.10 -8.59 -1.56
CA GLY A 180 15.87 -8.05 -0.44
C GLY A 180 17.36 -7.98 -0.79
N PRO A 181 18.17 -7.17 -0.09
CA PRO A 181 19.58 -6.99 -0.45
C PRO A 181 20.50 -8.14 0.00
N TYR A 182 19.94 -9.16 0.69
CA TYR A 182 20.72 -10.20 1.34
C TYR A 182 20.48 -11.57 0.71
N GLU A 183 21.56 -12.34 0.58
CA GLU A 183 21.50 -13.77 0.31
C GLU A 183 20.74 -14.51 1.41
N VAL A 184 19.82 -15.39 1.01
CA VAL A 184 18.97 -16.16 1.92
C VAL A 184 19.28 -17.64 1.77
N ASP A 185 19.59 -18.31 2.89
CA ASP A 185 19.85 -19.75 2.87
C ASP A 185 18.58 -20.57 2.66
N ARG A 186 18.76 -21.85 2.31
CA ARG A 186 17.66 -22.77 1.99
C ARG A 186 16.69 -22.99 3.16
N GLY A 187 17.13 -22.82 4.40
CA GLY A 187 16.27 -22.96 5.58
C GLY A 187 15.26 -21.81 5.63
N HIS A 188 15.76 -20.58 5.62
CA HIS A 188 14.92 -19.38 5.66
C HIS A 188 14.04 -19.22 4.41
N LEU A 189 14.53 -19.63 3.24
CA LEU A 189 13.71 -19.67 2.01
C LEU A 189 12.45 -20.52 2.22
N ARG A 190 12.59 -21.74 2.76
CA ARG A 190 11.45 -22.64 3.03
C ARG A 190 10.53 -22.13 4.13
N VAL A 191 11.05 -21.43 5.13
CA VAL A 191 10.23 -20.82 6.18
C VAL A 191 9.31 -19.77 5.57
N MET A 192 9.86 -18.86 4.76
CA MET A 192 9.08 -17.80 4.13
C MET A 192 8.09 -18.37 3.09
N GLU A 193 8.53 -19.31 2.26
CA GLU A 193 7.67 -19.96 1.28
C GLU A 193 6.48 -20.67 1.93
N SER A 194 6.71 -21.42 3.01
CA SER A 194 5.63 -22.16 3.68
C SER A 194 4.70 -21.28 4.52
N ALA A 195 5.19 -20.17 5.08
CA ALA A 195 4.39 -19.26 5.91
C ALA A 195 3.59 -18.24 5.11
N VAL A 196 4.15 -17.69 4.03
CA VAL A 196 3.55 -16.57 3.28
C VAL A 196 3.44 -16.80 1.77
N GLY A 197 3.85 -17.97 1.25
CA GLY A 197 3.75 -18.29 -0.18
C GLY A 197 4.65 -17.47 -1.09
N ALA A 198 5.64 -16.78 -0.52
CA ALA A 198 6.53 -15.88 -1.23
C ALA A 198 8.00 -16.32 -1.12
N GLN A 199 8.77 -16.08 -2.18
CA GLN A 199 10.15 -16.53 -2.30
C GLN A 199 11.12 -15.35 -2.06
N PRO A 200 11.87 -15.33 -0.95
CA PRO A 200 12.90 -14.32 -0.75
C PRO A 200 13.95 -14.43 -1.87
N THR A 201 14.25 -13.30 -2.50
CA THR A 201 15.13 -13.23 -3.67
C THR A 201 16.13 -12.10 -3.48
N THR A 202 17.44 -12.40 -3.55
CA THR A 202 18.45 -11.35 -3.46
C THR A 202 18.34 -10.42 -4.65
N ALA A 203 18.16 -9.13 -4.40
CA ALA A 203 18.12 -8.13 -5.45
C ALA A 203 18.62 -6.78 -4.92
N PRO A 204 19.77 -6.26 -5.41
CA PRO A 204 20.36 -5.03 -4.89
C PRO A 204 19.56 -3.78 -5.25
N HIS A 205 18.64 -3.84 -6.22
CA HIS A 205 17.89 -2.66 -6.67
C HIS A 205 16.99 -2.07 -5.57
N VAL A 206 16.61 -2.86 -4.57
CA VAL A 206 15.79 -2.36 -3.45
C VAL A 206 16.52 -1.33 -2.58
N GLN A 207 17.85 -1.25 -2.70
CA GLN A 207 18.69 -0.26 -2.02
C GLN A 207 19.00 0.97 -2.89
N ARG A 208 18.41 1.08 -4.08
CA ARG A 208 18.64 2.21 -5.01
C ARG A 208 17.54 3.26 -4.92
N SER A 209 17.89 4.54 -5.06
CA SER A 209 16.93 5.67 -5.03
C SER A 209 15.81 5.55 -6.06
N GLU A 210 16.11 4.90 -7.19
CA GLU A 210 15.22 4.66 -8.32
C GLU A 210 13.99 3.81 -7.94
N LEU A 211 14.05 3.02 -6.87
CA LEU A 211 12.86 2.35 -6.33
C LEU A 211 11.85 3.40 -5.81
N CYS A 212 12.35 4.38 -5.05
CA CYS A 212 11.54 5.46 -4.47
C CYS A 212 10.99 6.38 -5.55
N ALA A 213 11.76 6.60 -6.64
CA ALA A 213 11.39 7.43 -7.78
C ALA A 213 10.05 7.02 -8.44
N THR A 214 9.65 5.75 -8.30
CA THR A 214 8.41 5.25 -8.88
C THR A 214 7.17 5.97 -8.35
N CYS A 215 7.17 6.35 -7.08
CA CYS A 215 6.10 7.14 -6.46
C CYS A 215 6.52 8.60 -6.17
N HIS A 216 7.83 8.87 -6.06
CA HIS A 216 8.39 10.19 -5.77
C HIS A 216 8.83 10.97 -7.02
N THR A 217 8.19 10.66 -8.14
CA THR A 217 8.19 11.47 -9.37
C THR A 217 6.79 11.41 -9.97
N LEU A 218 6.00 12.46 -9.78
CA LEU A 218 4.59 12.54 -10.14
C LEU A 218 4.41 13.56 -11.26
N TYR A 219 3.92 13.07 -12.39
CA TYR A 219 3.41 13.86 -13.49
C TYR A 219 1.90 13.68 -13.57
N THR A 220 1.16 14.78 -13.50
CA THR A 220 -0.31 14.79 -13.64
C THR A 220 -0.74 15.47 -14.92
N HIS A 221 -1.99 15.26 -15.30
CA HIS A 221 -2.55 15.79 -16.55
C HIS A 221 -3.62 16.82 -16.25
N ALA A 222 -3.47 18.02 -16.83
CA ALA A 222 -4.50 19.05 -16.77
C ALA A 222 -5.63 18.71 -17.74
N LEU A 223 -6.88 18.94 -17.33
CA LEU A 223 -8.08 18.67 -18.11
C LEU A 223 -8.78 19.98 -18.51
N ASP A 224 -9.40 20.01 -19.69
CA ASP A 224 -10.36 21.06 -20.06
C ASP A 224 -11.77 20.78 -19.52
N ASP A 225 -12.71 21.68 -19.81
CA ASP A 225 -14.12 21.56 -19.41
C ASP A 225 -14.81 20.31 -19.98
N ALA A 226 -14.28 19.74 -21.07
CA ALA A 226 -14.78 18.50 -21.67
C ALA A 226 -14.11 17.25 -21.07
N GLY A 227 -13.19 17.41 -20.11
CA GLY A 227 -12.43 16.32 -19.48
C GLY A 227 -11.30 15.78 -20.37
N LYS A 228 -10.90 16.50 -21.42
CA LYS A 228 -9.80 16.10 -22.29
C LYS A 228 -8.47 16.62 -21.73
N VAL A 229 -7.43 15.80 -21.83
CA VAL A 229 -6.06 16.20 -21.48
C VAL A 229 -5.58 17.33 -22.39
N ILE A 230 -5.18 18.45 -21.77
CA ILE A 230 -4.65 19.65 -22.45
C ILE A 230 -3.20 19.96 -22.11
N GLY A 231 -2.63 19.27 -21.12
CA GLY A 231 -1.24 19.44 -20.73
C GLY A 231 -0.82 18.42 -19.68
N GLU A 232 0.48 18.40 -19.42
CA GLU A 232 1.09 17.59 -18.38
C GLU A 232 1.89 18.50 -17.45
N LEU A 233 1.82 18.26 -16.15
CA LEU A 233 2.45 19.05 -15.10
C LEU A 233 3.31 18.15 -14.21
N PRO A 234 4.58 18.52 -13.95
CA PRO A 234 5.37 17.90 -12.89
C PRO A 234 4.87 18.40 -11.54
N GLU A 235 3.93 17.68 -10.92
CA GLU A 235 3.32 18.09 -9.65
C GLU A 235 4.29 17.95 -8.47
N GLN A 236 5.00 16.82 -8.41
CA GLN A 236 6.00 16.54 -7.38
C GLN A 236 7.14 15.76 -7.99
N VAL A 237 8.34 16.34 -8.07
CA VAL A 237 9.51 15.67 -8.68
C VAL A 237 10.74 15.60 -7.77
N PRO A 238 10.60 15.24 -6.46
CA PRO A 238 11.72 15.25 -5.53
C PRO A 238 12.86 14.28 -5.90
N TYR A 239 12.57 13.18 -6.60
CA TYR A 239 13.65 12.32 -7.12
C TYR A 239 14.47 13.03 -8.21
N GLU A 240 13.83 13.76 -9.13
CA GLU A 240 14.55 14.52 -10.17
C GLU A 240 15.34 15.68 -9.54
N GLU A 241 14.77 16.36 -8.54
CA GLU A 241 15.48 17.37 -7.76
C GLU A 241 16.72 16.77 -7.07
N TRP A 242 16.59 15.60 -6.45
CA TRP A 242 17.70 14.85 -5.87
C TRP A 242 18.74 14.46 -6.93
N LEU A 243 18.30 13.99 -8.11
CA LEU A 243 19.15 13.58 -9.22
C LEU A 243 20.00 14.76 -9.73
N HIS A 244 19.48 15.98 -9.66
CA HIS A 244 20.20 17.19 -10.06
C HIS A 244 20.88 17.92 -8.89
N SER A 245 20.95 17.29 -7.71
CA SER A 245 21.61 17.83 -6.52
C SER A 245 22.97 17.18 -6.24
N GLU A 246 23.72 17.75 -5.28
CA GLU A 246 24.95 17.15 -4.74
C GLU A 246 24.71 15.79 -4.04
N PHE A 247 23.47 15.50 -3.65
CA PHE A 247 23.14 14.25 -2.96
C PHE A 247 23.19 13.03 -3.90
N ARG A 248 23.01 13.21 -5.22
CA ARG A 248 22.96 12.09 -6.19
C ARG A 248 24.11 11.11 -6.03
N THR A 249 25.32 11.61 -5.78
CA THR A 249 26.55 10.79 -5.69
C THR A 249 26.99 10.54 -4.26
N THR A 250 26.39 11.19 -3.26
CA THR A 250 26.87 11.15 -1.88
C THR A 250 25.90 10.43 -0.94
N ARG A 251 24.58 10.51 -1.17
CA ARG A 251 23.56 9.92 -0.30
C ARG A 251 22.33 9.49 -1.10
N SER A 252 22.00 8.21 -1.06
CA SER A 252 20.73 7.70 -1.60
C SER A 252 19.53 8.16 -0.76
N CYS A 253 18.33 7.98 -1.31
CA CYS A 253 17.08 8.19 -0.57
C CYS A 253 17.07 7.36 0.72
N GLN A 254 17.40 6.07 0.62
CA GLN A 254 17.45 5.14 1.75
C GLN A 254 18.45 5.60 2.83
N ALA A 255 19.61 6.14 2.45
CA ALA A 255 20.62 6.59 3.40
C ALA A 255 20.14 7.72 4.33
N CYS A 256 19.11 8.48 3.94
CA CYS A 256 18.49 9.50 4.79
C CYS A 256 17.20 9.00 5.44
N HIS A 257 16.34 8.37 4.65
CA HIS A 257 14.96 8.05 5.03
C HIS A 257 14.80 6.69 5.71
N MET A 258 15.77 5.78 5.50
CA MET A 258 15.84 4.43 6.07
C MET A 258 17.24 4.14 6.64
N PRO A 259 17.70 4.92 7.63
CA PRO A 259 19.08 4.86 8.08
C PRO A 259 19.45 3.46 8.57
N ALA A 260 20.66 3.04 8.21
CA ALA A 260 21.18 1.74 8.58
C ALA A 260 21.30 1.59 10.10
N VAL A 261 21.02 0.40 10.61
CA VAL A 261 21.36 -0.01 11.97
C VAL A 261 22.87 -0.20 12.06
N GLU A 262 23.51 0.42 13.05
CA GLU A 262 24.98 0.43 13.20
C GLU A 262 25.53 -0.96 13.53
N ALA A 263 24.86 -1.68 14.42
CA ALA A 263 25.25 -3.02 14.84
C ALA A 263 24.65 -4.11 13.94
N PRO A 264 25.37 -5.21 13.68
CA PRO A 264 24.81 -6.36 12.99
C PRO A 264 23.57 -6.87 13.73
N THR A 265 22.42 -6.94 13.04
CA THR A 265 21.14 -7.31 13.65
C THR A 265 20.38 -8.27 12.74
N ALA A 266 19.64 -9.20 13.33
CA ALA A 266 18.79 -10.11 12.57
C ALA A 266 17.64 -9.33 11.91
N ILE A 267 17.25 -9.75 10.71
CA ILE A 267 16.10 -9.18 9.99
C ILE A 267 14.84 -10.04 10.14
N ALA A 268 14.93 -11.18 10.82
CA ALA A 268 13.81 -12.06 11.14
C ALA A 268 14.01 -12.64 12.54
N SER A 269 12.94 -12.73 13.32
CA SER A 269 12.94 -13.28 14.69
C SER A 269 13.13 -14.80 14.73
N VAL A 270 12.81 -15.48 13.63
CA VAL A 270 12.92 -16.94 13.51
C VAL A 270 14.28 -17.29 12.91
N LEU A 271 15.25 -17.59 13.77
CA LEU A 271 16.58 -18.13 13.42
C LEU A 271 17.41 -17.26 12.45
N GLY A 272 17.06 -15.98 12.27
CA GLY A 272 17.71 -15.09 11.32
C GLY A 272 19.16 -14.78 11.70
N PRO A 273 20.15 -15.00 10.81
CA PRO A 273 21.52 -14.59 11.08
C PRO A 273 21.62 -13.05 11.11
N PRO A 274 22.47 -12.47 11.97
CA PRO A 274 22.72 -11.04 11.98
C PRO A 274 23.23 -10.54 10.62
N ARG A 275 22.70 -9.41 10.16
CA ARG A 275 23.11 -8.73 8.93
C ARG A 275 23.65 -7.35 9.25
N ARG A 276 24.64 -6.91 8.47
CA ARG A 276 25.13 -5.53 8.51
C ARG A 276 24.25 -4.64 7.64
N GLU A 277 24.26 -3.35 7.94
CA GLU A 277 23.58 -2.32 7.14
C GLU A 277 22.07 -2.55 6.99
N VAL A 278 21.43 -3.08 8.05
CA VAL A 278 19.98 -3.29 8.06
C VAL A 278 19.29 -1.94 7.96
N SER A 279 18.53 -1.71 6.89
CA SER A 279 17.76 -0.48 6.71
C SER A 279 16.59 -0.43 7.68
N ARG A 280 16.50 0.65 8.46
CA ARG A 280 15.31 0.89 9.30
C ARG A 280 14.11 1.23 8.42
N HIS A 281 12.95 0.70 8.78
CA HIS A 281 11.68 0.97 8.10
C HIS A 281 10.94 2.18 8.70
N ASP A 282 11.70 3.22 9.09
CA ASP A 282 11.16 4.45 9.68
C ASP A 282 10.51 5.38 8.62
N PHE A 283 11.01 5.34 7.38
CA PHE A 283 10.59 6.20 6.26
C PHE A 283 10.43 7.67 6.65
N ARG A 284 11.49 8.22 7.26
CA ARG A 284 11.47 9.55 7.89
C ARG A 284 11.13 10.62 6.85
N GLY A 285 10.23 11.53 7.15
CA GLY A 285 9.86 12.63 6.25
C GLY A 285 9.95 14.00 6.93
N ALA A 286 9.20 14.96 6.43
CA ALA A 286 8.97 16.24 7.10
C ALA A 286 7.57 16.35 7.74
N ASN A 287 6.67 15.40 7.48
CA ASN A 287 5.25 15.54 7.78
C ASN A 287 4.88 15.16 9.23
N PHE A 288 5.54 15.78 10.21
CA PHE A 288 5.22 15.57 11.63
C PHE A 288 3.80 16.05 11.97
N PHE A 289 3.23 16.95 11.17
CA PHE A 289 1.89 17.49 11.36
C PHE A 289 0.81 16.43 11.08
N VAL A 290 0.84 15.80 9.89
CA VAL A 290 -0.12 14.72 9.58
C VAL A 290 0.08 13.52 10.50
N LEU A 291 1.32 13.15 10.84
CA LEU A 291 1.57 12.12 11.85
C LEU A 291 0.91 12.44 13.19
N GLY A 292 0.93 13.72 13.61
CA GLY A 292 0.21 14.18 14.80
C GLY A 292 -1.32 14.09 14.64
N MET A 293 -1.87 14.42 13.46
CA MET A 293 -3.30 14.23 13.20
C MET A 293 -3.70 12.75 13.24
N LEU A 294 -2.89 11.86 12.66
CA LEU A 294 -3.11 10.41 12.70
C LEU A 294 -3.11 9.87 14.14
N ALA A 295 -2.27 10.44 15.03
CA ALA A 295 -2.25 10.09 16.45
C ALA A 295 -3.53 10.52 17.18
N VAL A 296 -4.00 11.74 16.92
CA VAL A 296 -5.20 12.30 17.55
C VAL A 296 -6.48 11.63 17.05
N TYR A 297 -6.63 11.48 15.73
CA TYR A 297 -7.84 10.97 15.07
C TYR A 297 -7.75 9.49 14.69
N ARG A 298 -6.91 8.73 15.40
CA ARG A 298 -6.57 7.33 15.08
C ARG A 298 -7.79 6.44 14.81
N ALA A 299 -8.79 6.51 15.69
CA ALA A 299 -9.98 5.68 15.60
C ALA A 299 -10.84 6.03 14.38
N GLU A 300 -11.05 7.31 14.11
CA GLU A 300 -11.85 7.81 12.99
C GLU A 300 -11.19 7.49 11.63
N LEU A 301 -9.87 7.63 11.57
CA LEU A 301 -9.08 7.37 10.37
C LEU A 301 -8.70 5.89 10.19
N GLY A 302 -9.07 5.01 11.14
CA GLY A 302 -8.77 3.59 11.10
C GLY A 302 -7.27 3.26 11.17
N VAL A 303 -6.47 4.13 11.80
CA VAL A 303 -5.02 3.98 11.93
C VAL A 303 -4.68 2.82 12.87
N VAL A 304 -3.80 1.92 12.42
CA VAL A 304 -3.44 0.69 13.16
C VAL A 304 -2.35 0.96 14.20
N ALA A 305 -1.38 1.82 13.88
CA ALA A 305 -0.30 2.22 14.79
C ALA A 305 -0.81 2.66 16.16
N THR A 306 -0.15 2.21 17.22
CA THR A 306 -0.44 2.63 18.59
C THR A 306 -0.07 4.11 18.80
N PRO A 307 -0.66 4.78 19.81
CA PRO A 307 -0.27 6.15 20.15
C PRO A 307 1.23 6.30 20.40
N LEU A 308 1.83 5.36 21.13
CA LEU A 308 3.27 5.39 21.43
C LEU A 308 4.14 5.25 20.16
N GLU A 309 3.77 4.37 19.23
CA GLU A 309 4.48 4.22 17.96
C GLU A 309 4.43 5.53 17.13
N LEU A 310 3.27 6.18 17.06
CA LEU A 310 3.09 7.46 16.35
C LEU A 310 3.84 8.62 17.03
N ASP A 311 3.76 8.74 18.35
CA ASP A 311 4.49 9.77 19.10
C ASP A 311 6.00 9.63 18.93
N ALA A 312 6.49 8.39 18.91
CA ALA A 312 7.89 8.10 18.63
C ALA A 312 8.26 8.50 17.18
N ALA A 313 7.41 8.22 16.19
CA ALA A 313 7.62 8.64 14.81
C ALA A 313 7.61 10.18 14.63
N VAL A 314 6.68 10.88 15.29
CA VAL A 314 6.62 12.35 15.34
C VAL A 314 7.90 12.92 15.96
N THR A 315 8.36 12.33 17.06
CA THR A 315 9.58 12.75 17.75
C THR A 315 10.81 12.57 16.88
N ARG A 316 10.98 11.40 16.25
CA ARG A 316 12.08 11.14 15.30
C ARG A 316 12.05 12.10 14.11
N THR A 317 10.87 12.39 13.57
CA THR A 317 10.67 13.33 12.47
C THR A 317 11.08 14.75 12.87
N ARG A 318 10.67 15.22 14.05
CA ARG A 318 11.06 16.55 14.57
C ARG A 318 12.56 16.65 14.83
N ALA A 319 13.18 15.62 15.39
CA ALA A 319 14.63 15.58 15.60
C ALA A 319 15.39 15.66 14.27
N PHE A 320 14.97 14.85 13.28
CA PHE A 320 15.55 14.90 11.92
C PHE A 320 15.48 16.30 11.31
N LEU A 321 14.32 16.97 11.39
CA LEU A 321 14.17 18.33 10.85
C LEU A 321 15.03 19.37 11.57
N ARG A 322 15.26 19.22 12.88
CA ARG A 322 16.09 20.14 13.67
C ARG A 322 17.58 19.97 13.40
N GLU A 323 18.02 18.74 13.17
CA GLU A 323 19.44 18.39 13.20
C GLU A 323 20.03 18.11 11.81
N ARG A 324 19.21 17.65 10.86
CA ARG A 324 19.69 17.04 9.60
C ARG A 324 19.06 17.61 8.33
N ALA A 325 18.14 18.56 8.45
CA ALA A 325 17.57 19.31 7.32
C ALA A 325 18.33 20.63 7.09
N ALA A 326 17.68 21.61 6.46
CA ALA A 326 18.26 22.93 6.21
C ALA A 326 18.21 23.83 7.47
N ARG A 327 19.31 24.57 7.72
CA ARG A 327 19.33 25.66 8.71
C ARG A 327 18.89 26.94 8.03
N VAL A 328 17.72 27.45 8.39
CA VAL A 328 17.20 28.73 7.89
C VAL A 328 17.40 29.81 8.94
N THR A 329 17.92 30.97 8.55
CA THR A 329 18.01 32.16 9.41
C THR A 329 17.27 33.30 8.72
N ILE A 330 16.31 33.90 9.42
CA ILE A 330 15.56 35.06 8.92
C ILE A 330 16.20 36.30 9.57
N ALA A 331 16.95 37.07 8.79
CA ALA A 331 17.44 38.37 9.23
C ALA A 331 16.31 39.40 9.16
N ARG A 332 16.24 40.30 10.16
CA ARG A 332 15.42 41.51 10.01
C ARG A 332 16.08 42.38 8.93
N VAL A 333 15.29 42.80 7.95
CA VAL A 333 15.70 43.86 7.03
C VAL A 333 15.47 45.18 7.77
N ASP A 334 16.54 45.95 8.00
CA ASP A 334 16.42 47.30 8.54
C ASP A 334 15.58 48.14 7.56
N ARG A 335 14.52 48.76 8.08
CA ARG A 335 13.62 49.64 7.32
C ARG A 335 14.13 51.07 7.31
#